data_AF-A0A6J5JRK2-F1
#
_entry.id   AF-A0A6J5JRK2-F1
#
_cell.length_a   1.000
_cell.length_b   1.000
_cell.length_c   1.000
_cell.angle_alpha   90.00
_cell.angle_beta   90.00
_cell.angle_gamma   90.00
#
_symmetry.space_group_name_H-M   'P 1'
#
loop_
_entity.id
_entity.type
_entity.pdbx_description
1 polymer ?
#
loop_
_entity_poly.entity_id
_entity_poly.type
_entity_poly.pdbx_seq_one_letter_code
_entity_poly.pdbx_strand_id
1 'polypeptide(L)' 'MKLTTLEYRLTVTAEGTPLAILDSRLGSGHDLSPSDLRAIAAALVEVADEAEHVKLGRGELWKSGVKELR' A
#
# COMPACT_ATOMS: atom_id res chain seq x y z
N MET A 1 17.94 -3.91 8.49
CA MET A 1 17.75 -3.42 7.10
C MET A 1 16.64 -2.38 7.15
N LYS A 2 16.87 -1.14 6.68
CA LYS A 2 15.88 -0.06 6.81
C LYS A 2 14.78 -0.25 5.77
N LEU A 3 13.51 -0.24 6.19
CA LEU A 3 12.38 -0.23 5.27
C LEU A 3 12.35 1.15 4.60
N THR A 4 12.51 1.19 3.28
CA THR A 4 12.57 2.45 2.52
C THR A 4 11.38 2.63 1.60
N THR A 5 10.65 1.55 1.28
CA THR A 5 9.50 1.59 0.40
C THR A 5 8.37 0.66 0.88
N LEU A 6 7.15 1.01 0.48
CA LEU A 6 5.92 0.22 0.64
C LEU A 6 5.39 -0.12 -0.76
N GLU A 7 5.47 -1.40 -1.13
CA GLU A 7 4.91 -1.92 -2.37
C GLU A 7 3.47 -2.37 -2.14
N TYR A 8 2.57 -2.03 -3.06
CA TYR A 8 1.16 -2.35 -2.95
C TYR A 8 0.50 -2.57 -4.31
N ARG A 9 -0.68 -3.21 -4.27
CA ARG A 9 -1.61 -3.33 -5.39
C ARG A 9 -2.98 -2.80 -5.00
N LEU A 10 -3.55 -1.97 -5.87
CA LEU A 10 -4.91 -1.46 -5.75
C LEU A 10 -5.84 -2.30 -6.60
N THR A 11 -6.97 -2.69 -6.01
CA THR A 11 -8.02 -3.45 -6.68
C THR A 11 -9.39 -3.04 -6.13
N VAL A 12 -10.45 -3.66 -6.63
CA VAL A 12 -11.82 -3.46 -6.12
C VAL A 12 -12.45 -4.83 -5.87
N THR A 13 -13.34 -4.93 -4.89
CA THR A 13 -14.15 -6.14 -4.69
C THR A 13 -15.12 -6.33 -5.86
N ALA A 14 -15.77 -7.49 -5.93
CA ALA A 14 -16.87 -7.73 -6.86
C ALA A 14 -18.03 -6.74 -6.67
N GLU A 15 -18.20 -6.17 -5.47
CA GLU A 15 -19.20 -5.16 -5.14
C GLU A 15 -18.73 -3.72 -5.44
N GLY A 16 -17.47 -3.56 -5.88
CA GLY A 16 -16.88 -2.25 -6.22
C GLY A 16 -16.20 -1.55 -5.04
N THR A 17 -16.03 -2.19 -3.89
CA THR A 17 -15.33 -1.61 -2.74
C THR A 17 -13.83 -1.54 -3.01
N PRO A 18 -13.18 -0.37 -2.88
CA PRO A 18 -11.73 -0.25 -3.05
C PRO A 18 -10.94 -1.09 -2.05
N LEU A 19 -9.84 -1.69 -2.51
CA LEU A 19 -8.92 -2.48 -1.70
C LEU A 19 -7.48 -2.16 -2.05
N ALA A 20 -6.63 -2.15 -1.03
CA ALA A 20 -5.18 -2.13 -1.16
C ALA A 20 -4.58 -3.42 -0.57
N ILE A 21 -3.75 -4.09 -1.35
CA ILE A 21 -2.97 -5.26 -0.95
C ILE A 21 -1.54 -4.79 -0.75
N LEU A 22 -0.99 -4.95 0.45
CA LEU A 22 0.40 -4.59 0.74
C LEU A 22 1.28 -5.80 0.41
N ASP A 23 2.14 -5.66 -0.60
CA ASP A 23 3.07 -6.70 -1.03
C ASP A 23 4.42 -6.63 -0.27
N SER A 24 4.61 -5.55 0.51
CA SER A 24 5.87 -5.29 1.21
C SER A 24 6.23 -6.35 2.27
N ARG A 25 7.54 -6.48 2.52
CA ARG A 25 8.18 -7.36 3.52
C ARG A 25 7.90 -6.98 4.99
N LEU A 26 6.75 -6.37 5.30
CA LEU A 26 6.34 -6.06 6.67
C LEU A 26 6.08 -7.32 7.53
N GLY A 27 6.15 -8.51 6.92
CA GLY A 27 6.01 -9.81 7.60
C GLY A 27 7.30 -10.37 8.20
N SER A 28 7.18 -10.87 9.43
CA SER A 28 8.17 -11.50 10.33
C SER A 28 9.10 -10.57 11.13
N GLY A 29 8.60 -10.07 12.28
CA GLY A 29 9.45 -9.73 13.44
C GLY A 29 10.53 -8.65 13.22
N HIS A 30 10.27 -7.66 12.37
CA HIS A 30 11.19 -6.54 12.20
C HIS A 30 11.10 -5.55 13.38
N ASP A 31 12.25 -5.20 13.95
CA ASP A 31 12.35 -4.07 14.87
C ASP A 31 12.08 -2.78 14.10
N LEU A 32 10.96 -2.13 14.40
CA LEU A 32 10.58 -0.84 13.84
C LEU A 32 10.79 0.24 14.89
N SER A 33 11.55 1.27 14.53
CA SER A 33 11.65 2.46 15.37
C SER A 33 10.32 3.25 15.31
N PRO A 34 10.05 4.13 16.29
CA PRO A 34 8.91 5.04 16.21
C PRO A 34 8.88 5.89 14.93
N SER A 35 10.03 6.24 14.37
CA SER A 35 10.12 6.92 13.07
C SER A 35 9.66 6.04 11.91
N ASP A 36 10.06 4.78 11.89
CA ASP A 36 9.64 3.85 10.83
C ASP A 36 8.13 3.62 10.88
N LEU A 37 7.56 3.47 12.08
CA LEU A 37 6.11 3.33 12.27
C LEU A 37 5.34 4.54 11.74
N ARG A 38 5.83 5.76 11.98
CA ARG A 38 5.21 6.99 11.47
C ARG A 38 5.31 7.09 9.95
N ALA A 39 6.46 6.76 9.37
CA ALA A 39 6.65 6.76 7.93
C ALA A 39 5.72 5.76 7.24
N ILE A 40 5.59 4.54 7.80
CA ILE A 40 4.64 3.53 7.31
C ILE A 40 3.21 4.04 7.43
N ALA A 41 2.81 4.61 8.57
CA ALA A 41 1.47 5.14 8.76
C ALA A 41 1.13 6.24 7.74
N ALA A 42 2.06 7.16 7.49
CA ALA A 42 1.88 8.20 6.47
C ALA A 42 1.70 7.60 5.07
N ALA A 43 2.54 6.64 4.69
CA ALA A 43 2.42 5.97 3.40
C ALA A 43 1.09 5.19 3.26
N LEU A 44 0.60 4.58 4.34
CA LEU A 44 -0.69 3.87 4.35
C LEU A 44 -1.87 4.82 4.12
N VAL A 45 -1.82 6.05 4.66
CA VAL A 45 -2.84 7.07 4.39
C VAL A 45 -2.85 7.43 2.90
N GLU A 46 -1.68 7.66 2.29
CA GLU A 46 -1.60 7.96 0.85
C GLU A 46 -2.12 6.79 -0.02
N VAL A 47 -1.81 5.55 0.36
CA VAL A 47 -2.32 4.36 -0.35
C VAL A 47 -3.84 4.25 -0.22
N ALA A 48 -4.41 4.60 0.93
CA ALA A 48 -5.86 4.62 1.12
C ALA A 48 -6.52 5.65 0.19
N ASP A 49 -5.99 6.87 0.14
CA ASP A 49 -6.47 7.92 -0.75
C ASP A 49 -6.39 7.48 -2.23
N GLU A 50 -5.30 6.83 -2.64
CA GLU A 50 -5.18 6.29 -3.99
C GLU A 50 -6.17 5.15 -4.28
N ALA A 51 -6.42 4.28 -3.30
CA ALA A 51 -7.38 3.19 -3.44
C ALA A 51 -8.78 3.74 -3.67
N GLU A 52 -9.22 4.75 -2.91
CA GLU A 52 -10.54 5.38 -3.07
C GLU A 52 -10.75 5.98 -4.46
N HIS A 53 -9.67 6.37 -5.14
CA HIS A 53 -9.71 6.95 -6.48
C HIS A 53 -9.33 5.99 -7.61
N VAL A 54 -9.04 4.72 -7.31
CA VAL A 54 -8.58 3.77 -8.31
C VAL A 54 -9.67 3.48 -9.33
N LYS A 55 -9.32 3.58 -10.62
CA LYS A 55 -10.16 3.14 -11.74
C LYS A 55 -9.42 2.06 -12.51
N LEU A 56 -9.99 0.87 -12.54
CA LEU A 56 -9.47 -0.27 -13.32
C LEU A 56 -10.07 -0.23 -14.73
N GLY A 57 -9.23 -0.42 -15.74
CA GLY A 57 -9.61 -0.57 -17.13
C GLY A 57 -10.24 -1.93 -17.43
N ARG A 58 -10.75 -2.10 -18.66
CA ARG A 58 -11.34 -3.37 -19.11
C ARG A 58 -10.29 -4.47 -19.09
N GLY A 59 -10.47 -5.48 -18.23
CA GLY A 59 -9.56 -6.62 -18.07
C GLY A 59 -8.42 -6.39 -17.07
N GLU A 60 -8.32 -5.20 -16.46
CA GLU A 60 -7.38 -4.96 -15.37
C GLU A 60 -7.95 -5.50 -14.05
N LEU A 61 -7.20 -6.39 -13.39
CA LEU A 61 -7.57 -6.94 -12.07
C LEU A 61 -6.99 -6.09 -10.93
N TRP A 62 -5.88 -5.40 -11.14
CA TRP A 62 -5.24 -4.53 -10.17
C TRP A 62 -4.29 -3.52 -10.83
N LYS A 63 -3.88 -2.51 -10.07
CA LYS A 63 -2.78 -1.59 -10.40
C LYS A 63 -1.72 -1.63 -9.30
N SER A 64 -0.46 -1.77 -9.68
CA SER A 64 0.65 -1.77 -8.72
C SER A 64 1.14 -0.36 -8.43
N GLY A 65 1.66 -0.14 -7.23
CA GLY A 65 2.27 1.12 -6.81
C GLY A 65 3.39 0.90 -5.80
N VAL A 66 4.22 1.92 -5.62
CA VAL A 66 5.31 1.96 -4.64
C VAL A 66 5.32 3.33 -3.97
N LYS A 67 5.31 3.35 -2.63
CA LYS A 67 5.51 4.56 -1.83
C LYS A 67 6.88 4.56 -1.19
N GLU A 68 7.53 5.72 -1.18
CA GLU A 68 8.74 5.92 -0.38
C GLU A 68 8.36 6.19 1.07
N LEU A 69 9.10 5.60 2.01
CA LEU A 69 8.97 5.88 3.43
C LEU A 69 9.90 7.03 3.81
N ARG A 70 9.32 8.17 4.20
CA ARG A 70 10.04 9.40 4.55
C ARG A 70 9.92 9.72 6.03
#